data_AF-A0A9E4B840-F1
#
_entry.id   AF-A0A9E4B840-F1
#
_cell.length_a   1.000
_cell.length_b   1.000
_cell.length_c   1.000
_cell.angle_alpha   90.00
_cell.angle_beta   90.00
_cell.angle_gamma   90.00
#
_symmetry.space_group_name_H-M   'P 1'
#
loop_
_entity.id
_entity.type
_entity.pdbx_description
1 polymer ?
#
loop_
_entity_poly.entity_id
_entity_poly.type
_entity_poly.pdbx_seq_one_letter_code
_entity_poly.pdbx_strand_id
1 'polypeptide(L)'
;MARIAKIDGRRGFHSTRLGLVVFLATTTVAFGPSASAVDLKQAVADGETSLGFRYRLERVTQDGFDKDALASTARARLTWNSAETDNFTFGIESDYSLILGIEDFNSTTNGRTEYPVVADPDGFDLNQAFVKYANGDTTVTVGRQRINHGGQRILGGVAYRQNEQTYDGIRIQGKAGEVDLDYSYIHNINRIFGPGDGAQPGDWYGNSHAFRASMTPSEGHALAGFAYLLDLSNANGPPNANATYGVDYQGKFDPLTVNATLARQSDYADNPMSYDALYYAVQGVAQVGAVTLTGALEVLGSDDGAAGFRTPVATLHKFQGWTDRFLATPAAGVRDVWFSAAGKVGGATVTGVFHNFQADEGGADYGSELGLAITYPVRDNLSLLFKTAQYSADEHASDITKLWLMLDWKW
;
A
#
# COMPACT_ATOMS: atom_id res chain seq x y z
N MET A 1 10.63 56.98 -45.27
CA MET A 1 9.51 56.07 -45.56
C MET A 1 9.27 55.24 -44.30
N ALA A 2 8.37 55.60 -43.37
CA ALA A 2 6.92 55.38 -43.39
C ALA A 2 6.60 53.87 -43.57
N ARG A 3 5.90 53.10 -42.72
CA ARG A 3 4.81 53.27 -41.73
C ARG A 3 4.85 52.09 -40.72
N ILE A 4 4.63 52.30 -39.41
CA ILE A 4 3.38 52.11 -38.63
C ILE A 4 2.76 50.70 -38.71
N ALA A 5 2.73 49.97 -37.58
CA ALA A 5 1.50 49.44 -36.98
C ALA A 5 1.72 49.05 -35.50
N LYS A 6 0.97 49.71 -34.63
CA LYS A 6 0.74 49.43 -33.20
C LYS A 6 -0.37 48.39 -33.12
N ILE A 7 -0.25 47.32 -32.33
CA ILE A 7 -1.41 46.66 -31.71
C ILE A 7 -1.05 46.30 -30.27
N ASP A 8 -1.81 46.92 -29.37
CA ASP A 8 -1.93 46.70 -27.95
C ASP A 8 -2.71 45.39 -27.68
N GLY A 9 -2.40 44.67 -26.63
CA GLY A 9 -3.06 43.39 -26.37
C GLY A 9 -2.65 42.73 -25.06
N ARG A 10 -3.06 43.34 -23.95
CA ARG A 10 -3.15 42.71 -22.62
C ARG A 10 -3.66 41.27 -22.75
N ARG A 11 -2.85 40.28 -22.36
CA ARG A 11 -3.34 38.94 -22.00
C ARG A 11 -3.18 38.77 -20.50
N GLY A 12 -4.31 38.70 -19.83
CA GLY A 12 -4.40 38.47 -18.40
C GLY A 12 -3.87 37.09 -18.06
N PHE A 13 -3.01 37.05 -17.06
CA PHE A 13 -2.79 35.86 -16.26
C PHE A 13 -4.08 35.61 -15.46
N HIS A 14 -4.89 34.65 -15.89
CA HIS A 14 -5.84 33.97 -15.02
C HIS A 14 -5.22 32.64 -14.64
N SER A 15 -4.34 32.67 -13.64
CA SER A 15 -4.09 31.50 -12.81
C SER A 15 -5.23 31.45 -11.78
N THR A 16 -6.21 30.60 -12.04
CA THR A 16 -7.26 30.30 -11.06
C THR A 16 -6.61 29.45 -9.96
N ARG A 17 -5.96 30.13 -9.00
CA ARG A 17 -5.51 29.51 -7.76
C ARG A 17 -6.76 29.10 -6.99
N LEU A 18 -7.13 27.83 -7.05
CA LEU A 18 -8.10 27.25 -6.13
C LEU A 18 -7.40 27.11 -4.78
N GLY A 19 -7.40 28.21 -4.02
CA GLY A 19 -6.93 28.20 -2.64
C GLY A 19 -7.91 27.39 -1.80
N LEU A 20 -7.59 26.13 -1.51
CA LEU A 20 -8.27 25.37 -0.48
C LEU A 20 -7.91 25.99 0.87
N VAL A 21 -8.78 26.88 1.36
CA VAL A 21 -8.69 27.41 2.73
C VAL A 21 -9.16 26.30 3.66
N VAL A 22 -8.22 25.50 4.16
CA VAL A 22 -8.46 24.64 5.32
C VAL A 22 -8.62 25.57 6.52
N PHE A 23 -9.86 25.72 6.99
CA PHE A 23 -10.14 26.35 8.27
C PHE A 23 -9.62 25.42 9.38
N LEU A 24 -8.35 25.60 9.74
CA LEU A 24 -7.80 25.01 10.95
C LEU A 24 -8.41 25.78 12.12
N ALA A 25 -9.49 25.25 12.71
CA ALA A 25 -9.97 25.75 13.97
C ALA A 25 -8.85 25.54 15.00
N THR A 26 -8.14 26.61 15.35
CA THR A 26 -7.15 26.62 16.42
C THR A 26 -7.89 26.54 17.75
N THR A 27 -8.33 25.33 18.14
CA THR A 27 -8.53 25.01 19.55
C THR A 27 -7.16 25.05 20.21
N THR A 28 -6.86 26.18 20.84
CA THR A 28 -5.78 26.28 21.82
C THR A 28 -6.05 25.25 22.91
N VAL A 29 -5.37 24.11 22.86
CA VAL A 29 -5.28 23.21 24.01
C VAL A 29 -4.45 23.95 25.05
N ALA A 30 -5.12 24.56 26.02
CA ALA A 30 -4.48 25.12 27.19
C ALA A 30 -3.91 23.95 28.00
N PHE A 31 -2.62 23.67 27.86
CA PHE A 31 -1.90 22.78 28.77
C PHE A 31 -1.80 23.48 30.14
N GLY A 32 -2.72 23.15 31.04
CA GLY A 32 -2.63 23.55 32.44
C GLY A 32 -1.36 22.94 33.09
N PRO A 33 -0.73 23.63 34.06
CA PRO A 33 0.52 23.20 34.69
C PRO A 33 0.27 22.11 35.74
N SER A 34 -0.29 20.98 35.31
CA SER A 34 -0.44 19.77 36.13
C SER A 34 -0.15 18.56 35.27
N ALA A 35 1.03 18.52 34.66
CA ALA A 35 1.57 17.29 34.11
C ALA A 35 2.08 16.45 35.29
N SER A 36 1.27 15.48 35.73
CA SER A 36 1.81 14.33 36.45
C SER A 36 2.93 13.73 35.58
N ALA A 37 4.08 13.44 36.19
CA ALA A 37 5.14 12.77 35.45
C ALA A 37 4.62 11.41 34.98
N VAL A 38 4.73 11.14 33.67
CA VAL A 38 4.38 9.85 33.05
C VAL A 38 5.03 8.73 33.87
N ASP A 39 4.25 7.76 34.35
CA ASP A 39 4.80 6.60 35.07
C ASP A 39 5.46 5.62 34.10
N LEU A 40 6.66 5.98 33.66
CA LEU A 40 7.47 5.18 32.74
C LEU A 40 7.83 3.81 33.33
N LYS A 41 7.87 3.68 34.66
CA LYS A 41 8.23 2.42 35.30
C LYS A 41 7.09 1.42 35.13
N GLN A 42 5.85 1.85 35.37
CA GLN A 42 4.68 1.01 35.15
C GLN A 42 4.49 0.71 33.67
N ALA A 43 4.61 1.72 32.79
CA ALA A 43 4.48 1.55 31.35
C ALA A 43 5.42 0.47 30.78
N VAL A 44 6.64 0.39 31.32
CA VAL A 44 7.61 -0.62 30.93
C VAL A 44 7.34 -1.98 31.56
N ALA A 45 6.99 -2.01 32.85
CA ALA A 45 6.74 -3.26 33.57
C ALA A 45 5.54 -4.04 33.02
N ASP A 46 4.49 -3.33 32.62
CA ASP A 46 3.23 -3.92 32.13
C ASP A 46 3.17 -3.96 30.59
N GLY A 47 4.29 -3.70 29.91
CA GLY A 47 4.37 -3.71 28.44
C GLY A 47 4.24 -5.10 27.83
N GLU A 48 3.73 -5.16 26.60
CA GLU A 48 3.55 -6.38 25.83
C GLU A 48 4.71 -6.57 24.85
N THR A 49 5.25 -7.78 24.79
CA THR A 49 6.26 -8.18 23.81
C THR A 49 5.69 -9.28 22.93
N SER A 50 5.89 -9.18 21.61
CA SER A 50 5.58 -10.26 20.68
C SER A 50 6.80 -10.59 19.82
N LEU A 51 6.93 -11.86 19.47
CA LEU A 51 7.96 -12.35 18.58
C LEU A 51 7.33 -12.91 17.31
N GLY A 52 7.92 -12.59 16.16
CA GLY A 52 7.51 -13.11 14.87
C GLY A 52 8.67 -13.80 14.18
N PHE A 53 8.40 -14.92 13.52
CA PHE A 53 9.34 -15.53 12.60
C PHE A 53 8.65 -15.89 11.30
N ARG A 54 9.25 -15.54 10.16
CA ARG A 54 8.81 -15.96 8.84
C ARG A 54 9.98 -16.58 8.10
N TYR A 55 9.80 -17.77 7.55
CA TYR A 55 10.68 -18.30 6.49
C TYR A 55 9.94 -18.26 5.17
N ARG A 56 10.64 -17.93 4.08
CA ARG A 56 10.12 -17.96 2.71
C ARG A 56 11.14 -18.54 1.75
N LEU A 57 10.70 -19.49 0.95
CA LEU A 57 11.33 -19.88 -0.29
C LEU A 57 10.50 -19.32 -1.44
N GLU A 58 11.08 -18.48 -2.29
CA GLU A 58 10.43 -17.91 -3.48
C GLU A 58 11.22 -18.32 -4.72
N ARG A 59 10.57 -19.00 -5.67
CA ARG A 59 11.13 -19.32 -6.98
C ARG A 59 10.46 -18.47 -8.05
N VAL A 60 11.25 -17.90 -8.95
CA VAL A 60 10.75 -17.10 -10.07
C VAL A 60 11.41 -17.57 -11.36
N THR A 61 10.59 -18.01 -12.30
CA THR A 61 11.00 -18.23 -13.70
C THR A 61 10.36 -17.13 -14.52
N GLN A 62 11.17 -16.36 -15.26
CA GLN A 62 10.69 -15.21 -16.01
C GLN A 62 11.41 -15.12 -17.35
N ASP A 63 10.64 -14.96 -18.41
CA ASP A 63 11.16 -14.74 -19.75
C ASP A 63 11.92 -13.41 -19.83
N GLY A 64 13.07 -13.43 -20.49
CA GLY A 64 14.01 -12.31 -20.59
C GLY A 64 15.17 -12.35 -19.59
N PHE A 65 15.25 -13.36 -18.72
CA PHE A 65 16.40 -13.62 -17.86
C PHE A 65 17.10 -14.93 -18.25
N ASP A 66 18.42 -14.95 -18.09
CA ASP A 66 19.24 -16.14 -18.38
C ASP A 66 19.11 -17.23 -17.31
N LYS A 67 18.66 -16.85 -16.10
CA LYS A 67 18.59 -17.73 -14.94
C LYS A 67 17.29 -17.55 -14.17
N ASP A 68 16.82 -18.62 -13.56
CA ASP A 68 15.70 -18.59 -12.62
C ASP A 68 16.15 -18.05 -11.26
N ALA A 69 15.28 -17.29 -10.59
CA ALA A 69 15.52 -16.88 -9.22
C ALA A 69 15.08 -17.96 -8.23
N LEU A 70 15.88 -18.17 -7.18
CA LEU A 70 15.52 -18.93 -5.98
C LEU A 70 15.99 -18.17 -4.74
N ALA A 71 15.06 -17.52 -4.05
CA ALA A 71 15.33 -16.76 -2.84
C ALA A 71 14.92 -17.58 -1.60
N SER A 72 15.88 -17.85 -0.71
CA SER A 72 15.66 -18.46 0.60
C SER A 72 15.84 -17.40 1.66
N THR A 73 14.75 -16.78 2.12
CA THR A 73 14.79 -15.64 3.05
C THR A 73 14.08 -15.95 4.35
N ALA A 74 14.52 -15.32 5.44
CA ALA A 74 13.85 -15.38 6.72
C ALA A 74 13.74 -13.99 7.35
N ARG A 75 12.76 -13.80 8.23
CA ARG A 75 12.58 -12.60 9.03
C ARG A 75 12.36 -12.99 10.48
N ALA A 76 13.13 -12.38 11.37
CA ALA A 76 12.82 -12.32 12.79
C ALA A 76 12.25 -10.93 13.09
N ARG A 77 11.15 -10.86 13.83
CA ARG A 77 10.47 -9.62 14.24
C ARG A 77 10.37 -9.58 15.76
N LEU A 78 10.73 -8.44 16.34
CA LEU A 78 10.48 -8.10 17.73
C LEU A 78 9.56 -6.89 17.77
N THR A 79 8.42 -7.00 18.46
CA THR A 79 7.54 -5.88 18.77
C THR A 79 7.45 -5.73 20.26
N TRP A 80 7.57 -4.50 20.74
CA TRP A 80 7.27 -4.15 22.13
C TRP A 80 6.38 -2.91 22.17
N ASN A 81 5.32 -2.96 22.97
CA ASN A 81 4.48 -1.82 23.29
C ASN A 81 4.44 -1.64 24.80
N SER A 82 4.54 -0.40 25.28
CA SER A 82 4.30 -0.10 26.68
C SER A 82 2.83 -0.35 27.03
N ALA A 83 2.55 -0.55 28.32
CA ALA A 83 1.20 -0.32 28.82
C ALA A 83 0.82 1.17 28.63
N GLU A 84 -0.47 1.45 28.60
CA GLU A 84 -0.96 2.82 28.60
C GLU A 84 -0.75 3.45 29.99
N THR A 85 -0.10 4.61 30.04
CA THR A 85 0.05 5.40 31.27
C THR A 85 -0.24 6.87 30.96
N ASP A 86 -1.10 7.50 31.75
CA ASP A 86 -1.49 8.91 31.56
C ASP A 86 -1.89 9.24 30.11
N ASN A 87 -2.62 8.32 29.45
CA ASN A 87 -3.03 8.38 28.04
C ASN A 87 -1.91 8.18 27.01
N PHE A 88 -0.69 7.86 27.42
CA PHE A 88 0.45 7.62 26.53
C PHE A 88 0.73 6.13 26.31
N THR A 89 1.09 5.77 25.07
CA THR A 89 1.66 4.47 24.70
C THR A 89 2.93 4.69 23.89
N PHE A 90 3.96 3.88 24.15
CA PHE A 90 5.20 3.85 23.39
C PHE A 90 5.28 2.53 22.64
N GLY A 91 5.68 2.55 21.38
CA GLY A 91 5.81 1.34 20.57
C GLY A 91 7.13 1.31 19.82
N ILE A 92 7.76 0.13 19.79
CA ILE A 92 8.91 -0.16 18.94
C ILE A 92 8.72 -1.49 18.24
N GLU A 93 9.06 -1.55 16.96
CA GLU A 93 9.09 -2.80 16.21
C GLU A 93 10.30 -2.81 15.28
N SER A 94 11.07 -3.89 15.33
CA SER A 94 12.20 -4.10 14.44
C SER A 94 12.15 -5.47 13.79
N ASP A 95 12.68 -5.50 12.57
CA ASP A 95 12.91 -6.70 11.79
C ASP A 95 14.40 -6.94 11.58
N TYR A 96 14.74 -8.22 11.45
CA TYR A 96 15.98 -8.62 10.83
C TYR A 96 15.66 -9.61 9.70
N SER A 97 15.91 -9.16 8.47
CA SER A 97 15.81 -9.97 7.25
C SER A 97 17.13 -10.71 7.01
N LEU A 98 17.03 -11.98 6.64
CA LEU A 98 18.15 -12.92 6.48
C LEU A 98 18.05 -13.61 5.12
N ILE A 99 19.18 -13.83 4.47
CA ILE A 99 19.30 -14.77 3.35
C ILE A 99 19.91 -16.07 3.88
N LEU A 100 19.24 -17.19 3.65
CA LEU A 100 19.61 -18.50 4.16
C LEU A 100 20.19 -19.37 3.05
N GLY A 101 21.49 -19.20 2.81
CA GLY A 101 22.34 -20.05 1.96
C GLY A 101 22.18 -19.88 0.45
N ILE A 102 20.95 -19.67 -0.05
CA ILE A 102 20.67 -19.51 -1.48
C ILE A 102 20.52 -18.02 -1.80
N GLU A 103 21.36 -17.52 -2.69
CA GLU A 103 21.41 -16.11 -3.12
C GLU A 103 21.12 -15.94 -4.62
N ASP A 104 20.56 -16.95 -5.28
CA ASP A 104 20.32 -16.93 -6.72
C ASP A 104 19.10 -16.07 -7.06
N PHE A 105 19.12 -14.79 -6.70
CA PHE A 105 18.05 -13.82 -6.98
C PHE A 105 18.60 -12.39 -6.89
N ASN A 106 17.89 -11.45 -7.52
CA ASN A 106 18.20 -10.03 -7.39
C ASN A 106 17.42 -9.40 -6.22
N SER A 107 18.10 -9.02 -5.15
CA SER A 107 17.50 -8.34 -3.99
C SER A 107 17.29 -6.84 -4.19
N THR A 108 17.66 -6.32 -5.36
CA THR A 108 17.85 -4.89 -5.72
C THR A 108 19.08 -4.23 -5.09
N THR A 109 19.75 -4.88 -4.13
CA THR A 109 20.93 -4.36 -3.43
C THR A 109 22.19 -5.19 -3.66
N ASN A 110 22.06 -6.46 -4.10
CA ASN A 110 23.16 -7.41 -4.22
C ASN A 110 23.85 -7.45 -5.60
N GLY A 111 23.37 -6.65 -6.57
CA GLY A 111 23.96 -6.55 -7.91
C GLY A 111 23.76 -7.77 -8.82
N ARG A 112 22.95 -8.77 -8.43
CA ARG A 112 22.73 -10.02 -9.18
C ARG A 112 21.68 -9.85 -10.29
N THR A 113 21.95 -8.96 -11.23
CA THR A 113 20.98 -8.53 -12.25
C THR A 113 20.67 -9.58 -13.31
N GLU A 114 21.39 -10.70 -13.36
CA GLU A 114 21.09 -11.82 -14.27
C GLU A 114 19.92 -12.71 -13.78
N TYR A 115 19.43 -12.47 -12.56
CA TYR A 115 18.28 -13.18 -11.99
C TYR A 115 17.05 -12.26 -11.89
N PRO A 116 15.83 -12.83 -11.97
CA PRO A 116 14.60 -12.13 -11.63
C PRO A 116 14.63 -11.53 -10.21
N VAL A 117 13.87 -10.45 -10.02
CA VAL A 117 13.82 -9.71 -8.76
C VAL A 117 12.97 -10.43 -7.71
N VAL A 118 13.55 -10.62 -6.53
CA VAL A 118 12.84 -10.88 -5.28
C VAL A 118 13.30 -9.82 -4.29
N ALA A 119 12.48 -8.79 -4.09
CA ALA A 119 12.82 -7.57 -3.33
C ALA A 119 12.79 -7.78 -1.80
N ASP A 120 13.61 -8.70 -1.31
CA ASP A 120 13.87 -8.95 0.10
C ASP A 120 15.38 -8.79 0.38
N PRO A 121 15.89 -7.55 0.47
CA PRO A 121 17.23 -7.34 1.00
C PRO A 121 17.34 -7.87 2.44
N ASP A 122 18.53 -8.32 2.83
CA ASP A 122 18.86 -8.68 4.20
C ASP A 122 19.30 -7.48 5.02
N GLY A 123 19.19 -7.59 6.34
CA GLY A 123 19.61 -6.56 7.28
C GLY A 123 18.54 -6.21 8.32
N PHE A 124 18.92 -5.29 9.21
CA PHE A 124 18.08 -4.78 10.28
C PHE A 124 17.24 -3.61 9.78
N ASP A 125 15.93 -3.63 10.03
CA ASP A 125 15.02 -2.52 9.77
C ASP A 125 14.20 -2.16 11.02
N LEU A 126 13.91 -0.87 11.19
CA LEU A 126 13.03 -0.35 12.23
C LEU A 126 11.68 -0.03 11.60
N ASN A 127 10.68 -0.86 11.84
CA ASN A 127 9.35 -0.68 11.25
C ASN A 127 8.49 0.31 12.02
N GLN A 128 8.61 0.35 13.35
CA GLN A 128 7.83 1.25 14.19
C GLN A 128 8.68 1.81 15.31
N ALA A 129 8.49 3.09 15.60
CA ALA A 129 9.04 3.79 16.74
C ALA A 129 8.19 5.03 16.95
N PHE A 130 7.21 4.94 17.86
CA PHE A 130 6.21 5.99 18.03
C PHE A 130 5.89 6.30 19.49
N VAL A 131 5.37 7.51 19.69
CA VAL A 131 4.62 7.91 20.87
C VAL A 131 3.18 8.16 20.45
N LYS A 132 2.24 7.53 21.14
CA LYS A 132 0.81 7.69 20.94
C LYS A 132 0.20 8.35 22.18
N TYR A 133 -0.67 9.33 21.99
CA TYR A 133 -1.49 9.95 23.03
C TYR A 133 -2.97 9.77 22.68
N ALA A 134 -3.79 9.26 23.60
CA ALA A 134 -5.21 9.01 23.38
C ALA A 134 -6.07 9.69 24.44
N ASN A 135 -6.92 10.64 24.07
CA ASN A 135 -7.82 11.32 25.00
C ASN A 135 -9.24 11.39 24.42
N GLY A 136 -10.18 10.72 25.08
CA GLY A 136 -11.53 10.52 24.55
C GLY A 136 -11.48 9.85 23.17
N ASP A 137 -12.16 10.44 22.19
CA ASP A 137 -12.17 9.92 20.82
C ASP A 137 -10.93 10.31 20.00
N THR A 138 -10.05 11.16 20.53
CA THR A 138 -8.89 11.68 19.78
C THR A 138 -7.62 10.90 20.09
N THR A 139 -6.93 10.41 19.06
CA THR A 139 -5.61 9.80 19.15
C THR A 139 -4.61 10.57 18.30
N VAL A 140 -3.45 10.88 18.85
CA VAL A 140 -2.31 11.48 18.13
C VAL A 140 -1.13 10.53 18.21
N THR A 141 -0.55 10.16 17.07
CA THR A 141 0.64 9.31 16.98
C THR A 141 1.76 10.07 16.28
N VAL A 142 2.92 10.17 16.92
CA VAL A 142 4.12 10.83 16.39
C VAL A 142 5.25 9.81 16.27
N GLY A 143 5.94 9.80 15.13
CA GLY A 143 7.06 8.93 14.85
C GLY A 143 6.79 7.97 13.69
N ARG A 144 7.56 6.89 13.63
CA ARG A 144 7.47 5.86 12.61
C ARG A 144 6.32 4.90 12.92
N GLN A 145 5.40 4.77 11.98
CA GLN A 145 4.15 4.04 12.17
C GLN A 145 3.64 3.42 10.85
N ARG A 146 2.67 2.52 10.98
CA ARG A 146 1.91 2.01 9.83
C ARG A 146 0.73 2.92 9.54
N ILE A 147 0.54 3.25 8.26
CA ILE A 147 -0.63 3.98 7.77
C ILE A 147 -1.25 3.14 6.64
N ASN A 148 -2.38 2.50 6.94
CA ASN A 148 -3.10 1.63 6.01
C ASN A 148 -4.52 2.17 5.86
N HIS A 149 -4.85 2.72 4.69
CA HIS A 149 -6.19 3.27 4.44
C HIS A 149 -6.99 2.40 3.46
N GLY A 150 -8.29 2.26 3.75
CA GLY A 150 -9.24 1.51 2.91
C GLY A 150 -8.74 0.10 2.59
N GLY A 151 -8.86 -0.30 1.32
CA GLY A 151 -8.35 -1.59 0.85
C GLY A 151 -6.83 -1.70 0.76
N GLN A 152 -6.08 -0.61 1.02
CA GLN A 152 -4.64 -0.44 0.78
C GLN A 152 -4.24 -0.35 -0.70
N ARG A 153 -5.20 0.00 -1.58
CA ARG A 153 -4.99 0.11 -3.03
C ARG A 153 -4.18 1.33 -3.44
N ILE A 154 -4.22 2.39 -2.64
CA ILE A 154 -3.48 3.63 -2.88
C ILE A 154 -2.44 3.88 -1.77
N LEU A 155 -2.80 3.62 -0.50
CA LEU A 155 -1.94 3.84 0.67
C LEU A 155 -1.92 2.60 1.59
N GLY A 156 -0.77 1.92 1.72
CA GLY A 156 -0.57 0.83 2.67
C GLY A 156 0.85 0.28 2.77
N GLY A 157 1.05 -0.70 3.66
CA GLY A 157 2.37 -1.07 4.18
C GLY A 157 3.07 -2.29 3.58
N VAL A 158 2.52 -2.99 2.58
CA VAL A 158 3.22 -4.07 1.86
C VAL A 158 3.77 -5.21 2.76
N ALA A 159 3.03 -5.60 3.80
CA ALA A 159 3.46 -6.62 4.79
C ALA A 159 3.71 -8.06 4.23
N TYR A 160 3.55 -8.24 2.91
CA TYR A 160 3.91 -9.48 2.21
C TYR A 160 5.44 -9.66 2.13
N ARG A 161 6.20 -8.58 1.94
CA ARG A 161 7.67 -8.64 1.87
C ARG A 161 8.27 -8.92 3.25
N GLN A 162 9.56 -9.26 3.28
CA GLN A 162 10.23 -9.47 4.58
C GLN A 162 10.32 -8.14 5.32
N ASN A 163 10.82 -7.10 4.66
CA ASN A 163 10.73 -5.73 5.12
C ASN A 163 9.39 -5.09 4.70
N GLU A 164 8.81 -4.25 5.55
CA GLU A 164 7.54 -3.59 5.26
C GLU A 164 7.71 -2.10 4.97
N GLN A 165 6.72 -1.51 4.33
CA GLN A 165 6.67 -0.07 4.10
C GLN A 165 6.01 0.64 5.28
N THR A 166 6.68 1.64 5.84
CA THR A 166 6.21 2.42 7.00
C THR A 166 6.38 3.92 6.77
N TYR A 167 5.78 4.73 7.64
CA TYR A 167 5.65 6.16 7.44
C TYR A 167 6.11 6.91 8.69
N ASP A 168 6.98 7.90 8.50
CA ASP A 168 7.42 8.80 9.56
C ASP A 168 6.60 10.08 9.49
N GLY A 169 5.97 10.44 10.60
CA GLY A 169 5.14 11.64 10.63
C GLY A 169 4.26 11.78 11.86
N ILE A 170 3.18 12.54 11.67
CA ILE A 170 2.15 12.80 12.67
C ILE A 170 0.82 12.31 12.11
N ARG A 171 0.12 11.47 12.88
CA ARG A 171 -1.23 11.01 12.56
C ARG A 171 -2.18 11.42 13.66
N ILE A 172 -3.31 12.00 13.28
CA ILE A 172 -4.39 12.43 14.17
C ILE A 172 -5.65 11.68 13.73
N GLN A 173 -6.22 10.95 14.66
CA GLN A 173 -7.46 10.22 14.46
C GLN A 173 -8.49 10.72 15.47
N GLY A 174 -9.75 10.81 15.06
CA GLY A 174 -10.80 11.36 15.89
C GLY A 174 -12.20 11.03 15.39
N LYS A 175 -13.21 11.46 16.14
CA LYS A 175 -14.61 11.42 15.73
C LYS A 175 -15.22 12.82 15.69
N ALA A 176 -16.07 13.05 14.70
CA ALA A 176 -16.94 14.22 14.60
C ALA A 176 -18.39 13.74 14.42
N GLY A 177 -19.10 13.56 15.54
CA GLY A 177 -20.40 12.87 15.53
C GLY A 177 -20.22 11.41 15.11
N GLU A 178 -20.93 10.98 14.07
CA GLU A 178 -20.85 9.62 13.52
C GLU A 178 -19.70 9.42 12.50
N VAL A 179 -18.93 10.47 12.23
CA VAL A 179 -17.85 10.45 11.24
C VAL A 179 -16.51 10.20 11.92
N ASP A 180 -15.84 9.13 11.54
CA ASP A 180 -14.43 8.87 11.85
C ASP A 180 -13.54 9.71 10.95
N LEU A 181 -12.55 10.39 11.53
CA LEU A 181 -11.59 11.24 10.85
C LEU A 181 -10.18 10.69 11.05
N ASP A 182 -9.40 10.63 9.98
CA ASP A 182 -7.99 10.23 9.98
C ASP A 182 -7.19 11.19 9.13
N TYR A 183 -6.23 11.88 9.73
CA TYR A 183 -5.32 12.79 9.04
C TYR A 183 -3.87 12.43 9.37
N SER A 184 -3.02 12.34 8.36
CA SER A 184 -1.59 12.14 8.51
C SER A 184 -0.80 13.21 7.73
N TYR A 185 0.17 13.83 8.39
CA TYR A 185 1.30 14.48 7.72
C TYR A 185 2.48 13.51 7.73
N ILE A 186 3.10 13.29 6.57
CA ILE A 186 4.12 12.28 6.33
C ILE A 186 5.33 12.98 5.71
N HIS A 187 6.48 12.89 6.39
CA HIS A 187 7.72 13.51 5.89
C HIS A 187 8.73 12.51 5.32
N ASN A 188 8.60 11.23 5.67
CA ASN A 188 9.39 10.13 5.12
C ASN A 188 8.54 8.88 4.94
N ILE A 189 8.78 8.15 3.87
CA ILE A 189 8.21 6.83 3.58
C ILE A 189 9.35 5.83 3.46
N ASN A 190 9.48 4.96 4.45
CA ASN A 190 10.42 3.86 4.46
C ASN A 190 9.86 2.76 3.56
N ARG A 191 10.60 2.38 2.53
CA ARG A 191 10.21 1.43 1.48
C ARG A 191 10.68 0.03 1.84
N ILE A 192 10.06 -0.96 1.21
CA ILE A 192 10.44 -2.39 1.30
C ILE A 192 11.89 -2.69 0.85
N PHE A 193 12.56 -1.72 0.23
CA PHE A 193 13.92 -1.85 -0.31
C PHE A 193 15.01 -1.49 0.72
N GLY A 194 14.63 -0.94 1.88
CA GLY A 194 15.54 -0.74 3.01
C GLY A 194 16.08 -2.08 3.56
N PRO A 195 17.15 -2.07 4.36
CA PRO A 195 17.58 -0.93 5.19
C PRO A 195 18.66 -0.02 4.59
N GLY A 196 19.21 -0.34 3.41
CA GLY A 196 20.15 0.50 2.69
C GLY A 196 19.66 0.79 1.27
N ASP A 197 20.26 1.78 0.61
CA ASP A 197 19.91 2.09 -0.78
C ASP A 197 20.51 1.05 -1.74
N GLY A 198 19.71 0.63 -2.72
CA GLY A 198 20.14 -0.19 -3.85
C GLY A 198 19.78 0.47 -5.18
N ALA A 199 19.44 -0.36 -6.17
CA ALA A 199 18.84 0.10 -7.42
C ALA A 199 17.51 0.85 -7.20
N GLN A 200 16.84 0.57 -6.07
CA GLN A 200 15.68 1.32 -5.59
C GLN A 200 16.03 1.99 -4.25
N PRO A 201 15.63 3.26 -4.03
CA PRO A 201 15.86 3.93 -2.75
C PRO A 201 15.09 3.24 -1.61
N GLY A 202 15.73 3.14 -0.45
CA GLY A 202 15.10 2.64 0.78
C GLY A 202 14.10 3.64 1.37
N ASP A 203 14.25 4.93 1.06
CA ASP A 203 13.43 6.00 1.60
C ASP A 203 12.95 6.97 0.51
N TRP A 204 11.74 7.49 0.67
CA TRP A 204 11.23 8.64 -0.06
C TRP A 204 10.85 9.77 0.90
N TYR A 205 11.44 10.94 0.67
CA TYR A 205 11.21 12.14 1.47
C TYR A 205 10.22 13.09 0.78
N GLY A 206 9.51 13.91 1.56
CA GLY A 206 8.64 14.95 1.00
C GLY A 206 7.66 15.52 2.03
N ASN A 207 6.64 16.24 1.60
CA ASN A 207 5.60 16.81 2.47
C ASN A 207 4.23 16.25 2.08
N SER A 208 4.02 14.97 2.39
CA SER A 208 2.81 14.25 2.01
C SER A 208 1.70 14.42 3.05
N HIS A 209 0.45 14.45 2.58
CA HIS A 209 -0.75 14.55 3.40
C HIS A 209 -1.72 13.44 3.02
N ALA A 210 -2.27 12.74 4.01
CA ALA A 210 -3.31 11.75 3.81
C ALA A 210 -4.50 12.03 4.71
N PHE A 211 -5.67 12.25 4.13
CA PHE A 211 -6.92 12.47 4.84
C PHE A 211 -7.96 11.41 4.44
N ARG A 212 -8.69 10.90 5.43
CA ARG A 212 -9.83 10.00 5.23
C ARG A 212 -10.92 10.34 6.24
N ALA A 213 -12.15 10.41 5.77
CA ALA A 213 -13.34 10.52 6.61
C ALA A 213 -14.29 9.37 6.27
N SER A 214 -14.74 8.62 7.27
CA SER A 214 -15.64 7.48 7.07
C SER A 214 -16.82 7.49 8.02
N MET A 215 -17.94 6.94 7.57
CA MET A 215 -19.16 6.79 8.36
C MET A 215 -19.90 5.50 7.98
N THR A 216 -20.77 5.05 8.89
CA THR A 216 -21.69 3.92 8.67
C THR A 216 -23.11 4.46 8.65
N PRO A 217 -23.63 4.92 7.49
CA PRO A 217 -24.92 5.61 7.43
C PRO A 217 -26.12 4.69 7.76
N SER A 218 -25.96 3.37 7.64
CA SER A 218 -26.95 2.37 8.04
C SER A 218 -26.27 1.01 8.23
N GLU A 219 -26.95 0.09 8.90
CA GLU A 219 -26.43 -1.27 9.11
C GLU A 219 -26.05 -1.95 7.79
N GLY A 220 -24.85 -2.49 7.71
CA GLY A 220 -24.34 -3.16 6.49
C GLY A 220 -23.84 -2.22 5.40
N HIS A 221 -23.82 -0.90 5.62
CA HIS A 221 -23.34 0.08 4.66
C HIS A 221 -22.27 0.99 5.26
N ALA A 222 -21.17 1.18 4.54
CA ALA A 222 -20.10 2.10 4.91
C ALA A 222 -19.72 2.99 3.73
N LEU A 223 -19.40 4.25 4.03
CA LEU A 223 -18.96 5.24 3.06
C LEU A 223 -17.71 5.93 3.59
N ALA A 224 -16.74 6.19 2.72
CA ALA A 224 -15.59 7.00 3.06
C ALA A 224 -15.19 7.94 1.93
N GLY A 225 -14.89 9.19 2.25
CA GLY A 225 -14.18 10.11 1.36
C GLY A 225 -12.70 10.18 1.73
N PHE A 226 -11.82 10.37 0.75
CA PHE A 226 -10.40 10.50 1.00
C PHE A 226 -9.71 11.49 0.06
N ALA A 227 -8.60 12.05 0.54
CA ALA A 227 -7.69 12.89 -0.21
C ALA A 227 -6.25 12.51 0.16
N TYR A 228 -5.44 12.12 -0.83
CA TYR A 228 -4.03 11.77 -0.66
C TYR A 228 -3.19 12.69 -1.54
N LEU A 229 -2.45 13.60 -0.91
CA LEU A 229 -1.54 14.53 -1.56
C LEU A 229 -0.13 14.03 -1.30
N LEU A 230 0.42 13.28 -2.25
CA LEU A 230 1.72 12.65 -2.13
C LEU A 230 2.77 13.53 -2.78
N ASP A 231 3.56 14.21 -1.97
CA ASP A 231 4.80 14.87 -2.39
C ASP A 231 5.95 13.88 -2.12
N LEU A 232 6.51 13.34 -3.20
CA LEU A 232 7.46 12.22 -3.16
C LEU A 232 8.70 12.57 -3.96
N SER A 233 9.75 12.97 -3.25
CA SER A 233 11.10 13.05 -3.81
C SER A 233 11.70 11.65 -3.91
N ASN A 234 12.05 11.24 -5.12
CA ASN A 234 12.74 9.98 -5.37
C ASN A 234 13.92 10.20 -6.32
N ALA A 235 15.08 9.64 -5.99
CA ALA A 235 16.31 9.85 -6.75
C ALA A 235 16.40 8.96 -8.02
N ASN A 236 15.64 7.86 -8.07
CA ASN A 236 15.83 6.78 -9.04
C ASN A 236 14.51 6.25 -9.68
N GLY A 237 13.38 6.95 -9.55
CA GLY A 237 12.06 6.45 -9.97
C GLY A 237 11.30 7.38 -10.94
N PRO A 238 10.17 6.91 -11.52
CA PRO A 238 9.20 7.79 -12.17
C PRO A 238 8.75 8.88 -11.19
N PRO A 239 8.33 10.05 -11.68
CA PRO A 239 7.78 11.06 -10.79
C PRO A 239 6.47 10.54 -10.19
N ASN A 240 6.54 10.20 -8.90
CA ASN A 240 5.46 9.52 -8.19
C ASN A 240 4.58 10.49 -7.41
N ALA A 241 4.95 11.77 -7.35
CA ALA A 241 4.16 12.79 -6.68
C ALA A 241 2.80 12.97 -7.39
N ASN A 242 1.71 12.92 -6.63
CA ASN A 242 0.36 12.97 -7.17
C ASN A 242 -0.66 13.44 -6.12
N ALA A 243 -1.78 13.98 -6.58
CA ALA A 243 -2.94 14.28 -5.75
C ALA A 243 -4.08 13.37 -6.15
N THR A 244 -4.62 12.62 -5.21
CA THR A 244 -5.74 11.68 -5.44
C THR A 244 -6.91 12.03 -4.53
N TYR A 245 -8.10 12.17 -5.11
CA TYR A 245 -9.35 12.40 -4.38
C TYR A 245 -10.34 11.30 -4.74
N GLY A 246 -11.02 10.72 -3.76
CA GLY A 246 -11.93 9.63 -4.05
C GLY A 246 -12.91 9.29 -2.95
N VAL A 247 -13.74 8.31 -3.26
CA VAL A 247 -14.80 7.78 -2.41
C VAL A 247 -14.76 6.26 -2.46
N ASP A 248 -14.81 5.64 -1.29
CA ASP A 248 -15.05 4.20 -1.13
C ASP A 248 -16.46 3.96 -0.61
N TYR A 249 -17.10 2.92 -1.11
CA TYR A 249 -18.38 2.42 -0.62
C TYR A 249 -18.31 0.92 -0.39
N GLN A 250 -18.92 0.47 0.71
CA GLN A 250 -19.23 -0.93 0.95
C GLN A 250 -20.71 -1.06 1.28
N GLY A 251 -21.38 -2.04 0.68
CA GLY A 251 -22.78 -2.34 0.97
C GLY A 251 -23.04 -3.84 1.03
N LYS A 252 -23.79 -4.28 2.03
CA LYS A 252 -24.27 -5.65 2.17
C LYS A 252 -25.70 -5.77 1.64
N PHE A 253 -25.87 -6.55 0.59
CA PHE A 253 -27.11 -6.85 -0.10
C PHE A 253 -27.27 -8.37 -0.17
N ASP A 254 -27.65 -9.02 0.94
CA ASP A 254 -27.71 -10.48 1.08
C ASP A 254 -28.25 -11.19 -0.18
N PRO A 255 -27.51 -12.14 -0.79
CA PRO A 255 -26.26 -12.79 -0.34
C PRO A 255 -24.94 -12.10 -0.74
N LEU A 256 -25.00 -10.90 -1.30
CA LEU A 256 -23.87 -10.20 -1.90
C LEU A 256 -23.33 -9.09 -0.99
N THR A 257 -22.02 -9.00 -0.85
CA THR A 257 -21.35 -7.77 -0.40
C THR A 257 -20.71 -7.10 -1.61
N VAL A 258 -20.93 -5.80 -1.76
CA VAL A 258 -20.36 -4.98 -2.84
C VAL A 258 -19.37 -3.99 -2.24
N ASN A 259 -18.17 -3.94 -2.79
CA ASN A 259 -17.20 -2.87 -2.55
C ASN A 259 -17.03 -2.08 -3.85
N ALA A 260 -17.02 -0.75 -3.77
CA ALA A 260 -16.78 0.12 -4.91
C ALA A 260 -15.86 1.27 -4.52
N THR A 261 -14.99 1.68 -5.44
CA THR A 261 -14.16 2.88 -5.29
C THR A 261 -14.23 3.69 -6.56
N LEU A 262 -14.28 5.02 -6.42
CA LEU A 262 -14.09 5.97 -7.51
C LEU A 262 -13.08 7.02 -7.03
N ALA A 263 -12.05 7.28 -7.82
CA ALA A 263 -11.07 8.33 -7.55
C ALA A 263 -10.62 9.03 -8.82
N ARG A 264 -10.13 10.26 -8.68
CA ARG A 264 -9.45 11.00 -9.74
C ARG A 264 -8.10 11.44 -9.22
N GLN A 265 -7.08 11.29 -10.04
CA GLN A 265 -5.70 11.59 -9.70
C GLN A 265 -5.08 12.52 -10.73
N SER A 266 -4.31 13.49 -10.26
CA SER A 266 -3.55 14.41 -11.11
C SER A 266 -2.11 14.57 -10.61
N ASP A 267 -1.32 15.29 -11.39
CA ASP A 267 -0.01 15.77 -10.95
C ASP A 267 -0.11 16.64 -9.68
N TYR A 268 0.96 16.63 -8.87
CA TYR A 268 1.09 17.38 -7.62
C TYR A 268 2.57 17.62 -7.29
N ALA A 269 2.84 18.67 -6.52
CA ALA A 269 4.19 19.09 -6.12
C ALA A 269 5.15 19.17 -7.34
N ASP A 270 6.34 18.55 -7.24
CA ASP A 270 7.38 18.62 -8.27
C ASP A 270 7.22 17.54 -9.37
N ASN A 271 6.01 17.02 -9.60
CA ASN A 271 5.78 16.10 -10.71
C ASN A 271 5.94 16.85 -12.06
N PRO A 272 6.92 16.50 -12.91
CA PRO A 272 7.14 17.15 -14.19
C PRO A 272 6.14 16.74 -15.27
N MET A 273 5.37 15.67 -15.05
CA MET A 273 4.34 15.20 -15.96
C MET A 273 3.01 15.76 -15.50
N SER A 274 2.36 16.58 -16.33
CA SER A 274 0.97 16.95 -16.11
C SER A 274 0.05 15.88 -16.66
N TYR A 275 -0.90 15.43 -15.85
CA TYR A 275 -1.86 14.41 -16.25
C TYR A 275 -3.11 14.45 -15.37
N ASP A 276 -4.17 13.83 -15.86
CA ASP A 276 -5.36 13.51 -15.07
C ASP A 276 -5.92 12.14 -15.44
N ALA A 277 -5.97 11.23 -14.46
CA ALA A 277 -6.45 9.87 -14.66
C ALA A 277 -7.57 9.50 -13.68
N LEU A 278 -8.58 8.77 -14.16
CA LEU A 278 -9.64 8.20 -13.35
C LEU A 278 -9.24 6.82 -12.83
N TYR A 279 -9.63 6.49 -11.61
CA TYR A 279 -9.61 5.14 -11.07
C TYR A 279 -11.00 4.73 -10.65
N TYR A 280 -11.40 3.50 -10.98
CA TYR A 280 -12.60 2.92 -10.43
C TYR A 280 -12.46 1.42 -10.26
N ALA A 281 -13.11 0.90 -9.23
CA ALA A 281 -13.20 -0.54 -9.00
C ALA A 281 -14.58 -0.90 -8.45
N VAL A 282 -15.05 -2.09 -8.82
CA VAL A 282 -16.23 -2.73 -8.24
C VAL A 282 -15.93 -4.19 -7.99
N GLN A 283 -16.27 -4.67 -6.80
CA GLN A 283 -16.07 -6.05 -6.38
C GLN A 283 -17.35 -6.56 -5.72
N GLY A 284 -17.84 -7.70 -6.19
CA GLY A 284 -18.91 -8.47 -5.56
C GLY A 284 -18.34 -9.70 -4.87
N VAL A 285 -18.77 -9.95 -3.63
CA VAL A 285 -18.41 -11.12 -2.82
C VAL A 285 -19.67 -11.83 -2.37
N ALA A 286 -19.81 -13.11 -2.68
CA ALA A 286 -20.96 -13.92 -2.28
C ALA A 286 -20.50 -15.22 -1.60
N GLN A 287 -21.19 -15.61 -0.53
CA GLN A 287 -20.98 -16.90 0.14
C GLN A 287 -21.97 -17.92 -0.42
N VAL A 288 -21.47 -18.99 -1.06
CA VAL A 288 -22.27 -20.09 -1.59
C VAL A 288 -21.87 -21.37 -0.88
N GLY A 289 -22.64 -21.75 0.14
CA GLY A 289 -22.29 -22.88 1.03
C GLY A 289 -20.95 -22.63 1.73
N ALA A 290 -20.00 -23.55 1.55
CA ALA A 290 -18.66 -23.45 2.13
C ALA A 290 -17.65 -22.64 1.27
N VAL A 291 -18.07 -22.12 0.12
CA VAL A 291 -17.20 -21.41 -0.83
C VAL A 291 -17.57 -19.93 -0.89
N THR A 292 -16.57 -19.07 -0.78
CA THR A 292 -16.68 -17.64 -1.08
C THR A 292 -16.30 -17.43 -2.54
N LEU A 293 -17.20 -16.83 -3.31
CA LEU A 293 -16.97 -16.42 -4.69
C LEU A 293 -16.78 -14.91 -4.74
N THR A 294 -15.78 -14.45 -5.49
CA THR A 294 -15.53 -13.02 -5.73
C THR A 294 -15.42 -12.77 -7.22
N GLY A 295 -16.03 -11.69 -7.69
CA GLY A 295 -15.85 -11.18 -9.04
C GLY A 295 -15.62 -9.68 -8.97
N ALA A 296 -14.70 -9.16 -9.78
CA ALA A 296 -14.37 -7.75 -9.75
C ALA A 296 -13.89 -7.21 -11.09
N LEU A 297 -14.05 -5.90 -11.24
CA LEU A 297 -13.45 -5.06 -12.27
C LEU A 297 -12.66 -3.97 -11.55
N GLU A 298 -11.40 -3.81 -11.92
CA GLU A 298 -10.55 -2.69 -11.52
C GLU A 298 -10.01 -1.99 -12.77
N VAL A 299 -10.05 -0.65 -12.77
CA VAL A 299 -9.47 0.16 -13.83
C VAL A 299 -8.61 1.25 -13.21
N LEU A 300 -7.31 1.16 -13.45
CA LEU A 300 -6.37 2.27 -13.34
C LEU A 300 -6.35 2.96 -14.69
N GLY A 301 -7.05 4.09 -14.79
CA GLY A 301 -7.26 4.75 -16.08
C GLY A 301 -5.99 5.39 -16.65
N SER A 302 -6.15 5.92 -17.86
CA SER A 302 -5.12 6.66 -18.59
C SER A 302 -5.56 8.08 -18.95
N ASP A 303 -4.58 8.95 -19.16
CA ASP A 303 -4.73 10.27 -19.79
C ASP A 303 -4.20 10.20 -21.23
N ASP A 304 -5.06 9.83 -22.17
CA ASP A 304 -4.79 9.69 -23.61
C ASP A 304 -3.57 8.79 -23.93
N GLY A 305 -3.35 7.75 -23.14
CA GLY A 305 -2.20 6.84 -23.26
C GLY A 305 -0.86 7.42 -22.78
N ALA A 306 -0.81 8.67 -22.34
CA ALA A 306 0.43 9.36 -21.96
C ALA A 306 0.82 9.10 -20.49
N ALA A 307 -0.17 8.95 -19.61
CA ALA A 307 0.04 8.72 -18.19
C ALA A 307 -1.09 7.89 -17.57
N GLY A 308 -0.76 6.81 -16.88
CA GLY A 308 -1.72 6.00 -16.13
C GLY A 308 -1.86 6.45 -14.68
N PHE A 309 -2.98 6.13 -14.04
CA PHE A 309 -3.19 6.29 -12.60
C PHE A 309 -2.15 5.48 -11.81
N ARG A 310 -1.44 6.11 -10.88
CA ARG A 310 -0.29 5.54 -10.15
C ARG A 310 -0.61 5.29 -8.70
N THR A 311 -0.08 4.18 -8.16
CA THR A 311 -0.26 3.80 -6.76
C THR A 311 1.08 3.46 -6.10
N PRO A 312 1.99 4.45 -5.97
CA PRO A 312 3.39 4.19 -5.64
C PRO A 312 3.58 3.67 -4.21
N VAL A 313 2.62 3.91 -3.31
CA VAL A 313 2.67 3.55 -1.89
C VAL A 313 1.56 2.56 -1.50
N ALA A 314 1.06 1.79 -2.46
CA ALA A 314 0.04 0.77 -2.25
C ALA A 314 0.63 -0.59 -1.82
N THR A 315 -0.24 -1.45 -1.26
CA THR A 315 0.10 -2.86 -1.03
C THR A 315 -0.05 -3.67 -2.32
N LEU A 316 0.84 -3.40 -3.29
CA LEU A 316 0.71 -3.81 -4.68
C LEU A 316 0.50 -5.31 -4.88
N HIS A 317 1.22 -6.18 -4.16
CA HIS A 317 1.10 -7.65 -4.29
C HIS A 317 -0.31 -8.22 -4.01
N LYS A 318 -1.21 -7.41 -3.42
CA LYS A 318 -2.61 -7.78 -3.17
C LYS A 318 -3.49 -7.58 -4.43
N PHE A 319 -3.05 -6.79 -5.40
CA PHE A 319 -3.84 -6.32 -6.54
C PHE A 319 -3.16 -6.71 -7.86
N GLN A 320 -3.97 -6.87 -8.91
CA GLN A 320 -3.49 -7.09 -10.28
C GLN A 320 -2.50 -8.27 -10.40
N GLY A 321 -2.87 -9.40 -9.79
CA GLY A 321 -2.10 -10.63 -9.81
C GLY A 321 -1.00 -10.73 -8.75
N TRP A 322 -0.56 -11.96 -8.49
CA TRP A 322 0.50 -12.29 -7.54
C TRP A 322 1.87 -12.37 -8.22
N THR A 323 1.95 -12.38 -9.55
CA THR A 323 3.24 -12.38 -10.26
C THR A 323 3.93 -11.01 -10.28
N ASP A 324 3.29 -9.98 -9.71
CA ASP A 324 3.83 -8.62 -9.59
C ASP A 324 4.15 -7.99 -10.97
N ARG A 325 3.37 -8.27 -12.02
CA ARG A 325 3.59 -7.66 -13.35
C ARG A 325 3.16 -6.20 -13.42
N PHE A 326 2.14 -5.82 -12.65
CA PHE A 326 1.58 -4.48 -12.66
C PHE A 326 1.97 -3.67 -11.39
N LEU A 327 3.18 -3.88 -10.86
CA LEU A 327 3.71 -3.04 -9.76
C LEU A 327 3.87 -1.56 -10.18
N ALA A 328 4.09 -1.33 -11.48
CA ALA A 328 4.03 -0.03 -12.11
C ALA A 328 2.92 -0.05 -13.16
N THR A 329 2.03 0.94 -13.11
CA THR A 329 0.96 1.08 -14.07
C THR A 329 1.52 1.53 -15.43
N PRO A 330 1.24 0.82 -16.53
CA PRO A 330 1.55 1.28 -17.88
C PRO A 330 0.92 2.65 -18.16
N ALA A 331 1.52 3.41 -19.08
CA ALA A 331 1.01 4.73 -19.47
C ALA A 331 -0.43 4.65 -19.99
N ALA A 332 -0.76 3.60 -20.76
CA ALA A 332 -2.10 3.30 -21.27
C ALA A 332 -3.09 2.76 -20.22
N GLY A 333 -2.76 2.82 -18.93
CA GLY A 333 -3.60 2.30 -17.86
C GLY A 333 -3.68 0.77 -17.84
N VAL A 334 -4.50 0.23 -16.93
CA VAL A 334 -4.79 -1.20 -16.80
C VAL A 334 -6.25 -1.39 -16.47
N ARG A 335 -6.91 -2.26 -17.22
CA ARG A 335 -8.19 -2.86 -16.88
C ARG A 335 -7.98 -4.31 -16.47
N ASP A 336 -8.37 -4.66 -15.25
CA ASP A 336 -8.29 -6.00 -14.68
C ASP A 336 -9.70 -6.51 -14.37
N VAL A 337 -10.12 -7.56 -15.08
CA VAL A 337 -11.32 -8.33 -14.75
C VAL A 337 -10.88 -9.65 -14.13
N TRP A 338 -11.31 -9.90 -12.90
CA TRP A 338 -10.86 -11.09 -12.19
C TRP A 338 -11.95 -11.77 -11.38
N PHE A 339 -11.74 -13.07 -11.18
CA PHE A 339 -12.62 -13.94 -10.42
C PHE A 339 -11.81 -14.78 -9.45
N SER A 340 -12.34 -14.99 -8.24
CA SER A 340 -11.73 -15.89 -7.27
C SER A 340 -12.76 -16.79 -6.60
N ALA A 341 -12.29 -17.96 -6.18
CA ALA A 341 -13.02 -18.89 -5.35
C ALA A 341 -12.13 -19.29 -4.18
N ALA A 342 -12.65 -19.15 -2.96
CA ALA A 342 -11.96 -19.54 -1.74
C ALA A 342 -12.84 -20.44 -0.88
N GLY A 343 -12.26 -21.47 -0.28
CA GLY A 343 -13.00 -22.41 0.57
C GLY A 343 -12.08 -23.22 1.47
N LYS A 344 -12.68 -23.92 2.44
CA LYS A 344 -11.94 -24.85 3.30
C LYS A 344 -11.95 -26.26 2.73
N VAL A 345 -10.79 -26.90 2.70
CA VAL A 345 -10.62 -28.32 2.38
C VAL A 345 -9.87 -28.97 3.53
N GLY A 346 -10.59 -29.72 4.37
CA GLY A 346 -10.05 -30.17 5.65
C GLY A 346 -9.66 -28.99 6.54
N GLY A 347 -8.43 -28.99 7.07
CA GLY A 347 -7.89 -27.88 7.86
C GLY A 347 -7.34 -26.72 7.01
N ALA A 348 -7.17 -26.89 5.70
CA ALA A 348 -6.56 -25.89 4.82
C ALA A 348 -7.60 -24.91 4.25
N THR A 349 -7.20 -23.65 4.09
CA THR A 349 -7.89 -22.70 3.22
C THR A 349 -7.26 -22.77 1.84
N VAL A 350 -8.07 -22.96 0.80
CA VAL A 350 -7.64 -23.02 -0.60
C VAL A 350 -8.29 -21.86 -1.35
N THR A 351 -7.49 -21.10 -2.10
CA THR A 351 -7.93 -19.98 -2.92
C THR A 351 -7.40 -20.12 -4.33
N GLY A 352 -8.28 -20.11 -5.32
CA GLY A 352 -7.95 -19.94 -6.73
C GLY A 352 -8.36 -18.56 -7.22
N VAL A 353 -7.55 -17.94 -8.08
CA VAL A 353 -7.85 -16.64 -8.69
C VAL A 353 -7.44 -16.63 -10.15
N PHE A 354 -8.24 -16.03 -11.00
CA PHE A 354 -7.93 -15.78 -12.40
C PHE A 354 -8.12 -14.30 -12.71
N HIS A 355 -7.15 -13.71 -13.41
CA HIS A 355 -7.15 -12.34 -13.89
C HIS A 355 -7.06 -12.28 -15.41
N ASN A 356 -7.74 -11.33 -16.02
CA ASN A 356 -7.60 -10.97 -17.42
C ASN A 356 -7.31 -9.47 -17.52
N PHE A 357 -6.16 -9.13 -18.10
CA PHE A 357 -5.63 -7.77 -18.14
C PHE A 357 -5.70 -7.19 -19.54
N GLN A 358 -6.15 -5.94 -19.65
CA GLN A 358 -6.16 -5.18 -20.89
C GLN A 358 -5.62 -3.78 -20.63
N ALA A 359 -5.14 -3.11 -21.67
CA ALA A 359 -4.95 -1.67 -21.61
C ALA A 359 -6.30 -0.97 -21.38
N ASP A 360 -6.30 0.10 -20.58
CA ASP A 360 -7.48 0.98 -20.51
C ASP A 360 -7.62 1.77 -21.82
N GLU A 361 -6.49 2.15 -22.40
CA GLU A 361 -6.40 2.91 -23.64
C GLU A 361 -5.62 2.18 -24.74
N GLY A 362 -5.99 2.37 -26.01
CA GLY A 362 -5.31 1.75 -27.15
C GLY A 362 -5.67 0.29 -27.42
N GLY A 363 -6.31 -0.40 -26.48
CA GLY A 363 -6.96 -1.71 -26.70
C GLY A 363 -6.01 -2.92 -26.76
N ALA A 364 -4.76 -2.77 -26.33
CA ALA A 364 -3.80 -3.88 -26.26
C ALA A 364 -4.27 -4.95 -25.25
N ASP A 365 -4.10 -6.22 -25.62
CA ASP A 365 -4.28 -7.33 -24.68
C ASP A 365 -3.01 -7.50 -23.86
N TYR A 366 -3.09 -7.35 -22.55
CA TYR A 366 -1.91 -7.53 -21.70
C TYR A 366 -1.70 -8.99 -21.35
N GLY A 367 -2.75 -9.80 -21.39
CA GLY A 367 -2.70 -11.23 -21.09
C GLY A 367 -3.46 -11.59 -19.83
N SER A 368 -3.12 -12.73 -19.22
CA SER A 368 -3.88 -13.30 -18.12
C SER A 368 -3.01 -13.93 -17.05
N GLU A 369 -3.53 -14.03 -15.83
CA GLU A 369 -2.85 -14.70 -14.72
C GLU A 369 -3.77 -15.72 -14.04
N LEU A 370 -3.22 -16.90 -13.73
CA LEU A 370 -3.85 -17.89 -12.85
C LEU A 370 -3.03 -18.06 -11.57
N GLY A 371 -3.70 -18.01 -10.42
CA GLY A 371 -3.10 -18.18 -9.10
C GLY A 371 -3.78 -19.25 -8.27
N LEU A 372 -2.99 -19.97 -7.47
CA LEU A 372 -3.44 -20.89 -6.43
C LEU A 372 -2.70 -20.65 -5.12
N ALA A 373 -3.43 -20.58 -4.01
CA ALA A 373 -2.86 -20.48 -2.66
C ALA A 373 -3.51 -21.51 -1.73
N ILE A 374 -2.69 -22.14 -0.89
CA ILE A 374 -3.11 -23.08 0.15
C ILE A 374 -2.44 -22.65 1.46
N THR A 375 -3.25 -22.26 2.44
CA THR A 375 -2.78 -21.94 3.79
C THR A 375 -3.26 -23.02 4.76
N TYR A 376 -2.32 -23.65 5.44
CA TYR A 376 -2.59 -24.69 6.43
C TYR A 376 -2.18 -24.23 7.84
N PRO A 377 -3.12 -24.06 8.78
CA PRO A 377 -2.81 -23.80 10.17
C PRO A 377 -2.28 -25.10 10.81
N VAL A 378 -1.01 -25.10 11.22
CA VAL A 378 -0.40 -26.25 11.91
C VAL A 378 -0.79 -26.26 13.39
N ARG A 379 -0.87 -25.07 13.99
CA ARG A 379 -1.39 -24.76 15.34
C ARG A 379 -1.73 -23.26 15.39
N ASP A 380 -2.32 -22.78 16.47
CA ASP A 380 -2.82 -21.40 16.59
C ASP A 380 -1.80 -20.31 16.23
N ASN A 381 -0.51 -20.59 16.46
CA ASN A 381 0.58 -19.65 16.27
C ASN A 381 1.59 -20.07 15.19
N LEU A 382 1.25 -21.05 14.35
CA LEU A 382 2.12 -21.55 13.27
C LEU A 382 1.28 -21.93 12.05
N SER A 383 1.63 -21.36 10.90
CA SER A 383 0.98 -21.67 9.62
C SER A 383 1.99 -21.93 8.52
N LEU A 384 1.57 -22.74 7.55
CA LEU A 384 2.28 -22.98 6.30
C LEU A 384 1.46 -22.40 5.14
N LEU A 385 2.15 -21.82 4.18
CA LEU A 385 1.59 -21.33 2.93
C LEU A 385 2.33 -21.98 1.76
N PHE A 386 1.57 -22.57 0.85
CA PHE A 386 1.98 -22.82 -0.52
C PHE A 386 1.23 -21.83 -1.41
N LYS A 387 1.93 -21.12 -2.30
CA LYS A 387 1.32 -20.20 -3.25
C LYS A 387 2.02 -20.34 -4.60
N THR A 388 1.28 -20.23 -5.70
CA THR A 388 1.85 -20.15 -7.03
C THR A 388 0.98 -19.26 -7.92
N ALA A 389 1.61 -18.61 -8.88
CA ALA A 389 0.92 -17.85 -9.91
C ALA A 389 1.70 -17.89 -11.22
N GLN A 390 0.98 -17.90 -12.33
CA GLN A 390 1.53 -17.86 -13.68
C GLN A 390 0.81 -16.78 -14.48
N TYR A 391 1.58 -15.83 -15.00
CA TYR A 391 1.12 -14.83 -15.95
C TYR A 391 1.62 -15.21 -17.33
N SER A 392 0.68 -15.27 -18.27
CA SER A 392 0.93 -15.44 -19.69
C SER A 392 0.72 -14.09 -20.35
N ALA A 393 1.81 -13.54 -20.87
CA ALA A 393 1.87 -12.23 -21.49
C ALA A 393 1.40 -12.30 -22.95
N ASP A 394 0.68 -11.26 -23.37
CA ASP A 394 0.41 -11.01 -24.78
C ASP A 394 1.22 -9.78 -25.24
N GLU A 395 0.65 -8.57 -25.15
CA GLU A 395 1.27 -7.33 -25.63
C GLU A 395 1.96 -6.51 -24.51
N HIS A 396 2.05 -7.06 -23.28
CA HIS A 396 2.68 -6.38 -22.15
C HIS A 396 3.55 -7.28 -21.27
N ALA A 397 4.74 -6.76 -20.95
CA ALA A 397 5.76 -7.40 -20.12
C ALA A 397 6.27 -8.73 -20.71
N SER A 398 6.39 -9.76 -19.89
CA SER A 398 6.85 -11.10 -20.29
C SER A 398 6.25 -12.17 -19.38
N ASP A 399 6.21 -13.40 -19.89
CA ASP A 399 5.77 -14.58 -19.15
C ASP A 399 6.54 -14.72 -17.84
N ILE A 400 5.80 -15.08 -16.79
CA ILE A 400 6.39 -15.31 -15.47
C ILE A 400 5.61 -16.36 -14.69
N THR A 401 6.35 -17.23 -14.02
CA THR A 401 5.82 -18.15 -13.03
C THR A 401 6.52 -17.92 -11.70
N LYS A 402 5.72 -17.78 -10.63
CA LYS A 402 6.19 -17.66 -9.26
C LYS A 402 5.66 -18.80 -8.39
N LEU A 403 6.48 -19.23 -7.45
CA LEU A 403 6.12 -20.20 -6.41
C LEU A 403 6.67 -19.73 -5.07
N TRP A 404 5.85 -19.85 -4.03
CA TRP A 404 6.23 -19.56 -2.65
C TRP A 404 5.92 -20.76 -1.74
N LEU A 405 6.89 -21.07 -0.88
CA LEU A 405 6.68 -21.83 0.34
C LEU A 405 7.00 -20.90 1.51
N MET A 406 6.08 -20.79 2.46
CA MET A 406 6.25 -19.89 3.59
C MET A 406 5.79 -20.56 4.89
N LEU A 407 6.55 -20.30 5.95
CA LEU A 407 6.22 -20.67 7.32
C LEU A 407 6.14 -19.38 8.12
N ASP A 408 5.02 -19.15 8.79
CA ASP A 408 4.82 -18.03 9.69
C ASP A 408 4.57 -18.54 11.11
N TRP A 409 5.36 -18.04 12.05
CA TRP A 409 5.23 -18.29 13.48
C TRP A 409 5.11 -16.99 14.25
N LYS A 410 4.29 -16.99 15.30
CA LYS A 410 4.15 -15.87 16.24
C LYS A 410 4.17 -16.37 17.68
N TRP A 411 4.62 -15.53 18.61
CA TRP A 411 4.52 -15.76 20.04
C TRP A 411 4.04 -14.51 20.74
#